data_AF-A0A8J7XYN0-F1
#
_entry.id   AF-A0A8J7XYN0-F1
#
_cell.length_a   1.000
_cell.length_b   1.000
_cell.length_c   1.000
_cell.angle_alpha   90.00
_cell.angle_beta   90.00
_cell.angle_gamma   90.00
#
_symmetry.space_group_name_H-M   'P 1'
#
loop_
_entity.id
_entity.type
_entity.pdbx_description
1 polymer ?
#
loop_
_entity_poly.entity_id
_entity_poly.type
_entity_poly.pdbx_seq_one_letter_code
_entity_poly.pdbx_strand_id
1 'polypeptide(L)'
;MKEERIFCPQCRCEFPAWVRKCPNCKIPLVEELPPPPEPVEKTTSYEALVALVRKNGGQLEIEVTTTEVGRDKKWSFPYLGYGFAWVRRMQGAYSDISVDFVTTDVGMEKKWSFPYLGYGFAWAKRMQGYIGGNEATLTAKKVGMEKKWSFPYLGYGFAWTQEMSGECGDRLEIDFVTTEVGREKKWGFPYLGYGFAWAKKGILTLTLKE
;
A
#
# COMPACT_ATOMS: atom_id res chain seq x y z
N MET A 1 -9.87 -33.95 23.13
CA MET A 1 -9.44 -33.45 21.80
C MET A 1 -9.69 -31.96 21.79
N LYS A 2 -8.66 -31.11 21.66
CA LYS A 2 -8.87 -29.67 21.51
C LYS A 2 -9.38 -29.45 20.08
N GLU A 3 -10.59 -28.93 19.93
CA GLU A 3 -11.09 -28.50 18.62
C GLU A 3 -10.22 -27.35 18.13
N GLU A 4 -9.51 -27.55 17.03
CA GLU A 4 -8.75 -26.50 16.36
C GLU A 4 -9.74 -25.45 15.83
N ARG A 5 -9.60 -24.21 16.30
CA ARG A 5 -10.41 -23.06 15.88
C ARG A 5 -9.59 -22.19 14.94
N ILE A 6 -10.26 -21.65 13.94
CA ILE A 6 -9.69 -20.75 12.93
C ILE A 6 -10.48 -19.44 12.93
N PHE A 7 -9.84 -18.35 12.55
CA PHE A 7 -10.35 -17.00 12.73
C PHE A 7 -10.41 -16.22 11.43
N CYS A 8 -11.42 -15.36 11.32
CA CYS A 8 -11.53 -14.38 10.23
C CYS A 8 -10.69 -13.14 10.56
N PRO A 9 -9.68 -12.77 9.76
CA PRO A 9 -8.80 -11.64 10.10
C PRO A 9 -9.51 -10.27 10.03
N GLN A 10 -10.63 -10.17 9.31
CA GLN A 10 -11.37 -8.92 9.14
C GLN A 10 -12.53 -8.77 10.14
N CYS A 11 -13.23 -9.87 10.43
CA CYS A 11 -14.43 -9.89 11.26
C CYS A 11 -14.22 -10.48 12.65
N ARG A 12 -13.05 -11.08 12.90
CA ARG A 12 -12.66 -11.74 14.17
C ARG A 12 -13.63 -12.82 14.65
N CYS A 13 -14.50 -13.33 13.77
CA CYS A 13 -15.38 -14.46 14.07
C CYS A 13 -14.58 -15.77 14.15
N GLU A 14 -14.96 -16.62 15.09
CA GLU A 14 -14.41 -17.97 15.27
C GLU A 14 -15.17 -18.97 14.39
N PHE A 15 -14.42 -19.87 13.76
CA PHE A 15 -14.98 -20.97 12.99
C PHE A 15 -14.27 -22.28 13.34
N PRO A 16 -14.93 -23.42 13.18
CA PRO A 16 -14.28 -24.71 13.26
C PRO A 16 -13.32 -24.92 12.07
N ALA A 17 -12.18 -25.60 12.30
CA ALA A 17 -11.05 -25.73 11.35
C ALA A 17 -11.38 -26.25 9.93
N TRP A 18 -12.54 -26.88 9.73
CA TRP A 18 -12.96 -27.37 8.40
C TRP A 18 -13.47 -26.25 7.46
N VAL A 19 -13.79 -25.07 7.99
CA VAL A 19 -14.26 -23.94 7.18
C VAL A 19 -13.06 -23.24 6.53
N ARG A 20 -12.98 -23.14 5.20
CA ARG A 20 -11.80 -22.51 4.57
C ARG A 20 -11.93 -21.00 4.35
N LYS A 21 -13.15 -20.46 4.40
CA LYS A 21 -13.45 -19.06 4.06
C LYS A 21 -14.55 -18.51 4.96
N CYS A 22 -14.42 -17.24 5.33
CA CYS A 22 -15.49 -16.53 6.04
C CYS A 22 -16.72 -16.39 5.12
N PRO A 23 -17.93 -16.79 5.55
CA PRO A 23 -19.16 -16.62 4.76
C PRO A 23 -19.51 -15.14 4.55
N ASN A 24 -19.12 -14.26 5.48
CA ASN A 24 -19.41 -12.84 5.40
C ASN A 24 -18.36 -12.08 4.56
N CYS A 25 -17.07 -12.28 4.87
CA CYS A 25 -15.98 -11.52 4.25
C CYS A 25 -15.38 -12.20 3.00
N LYS A 26 -15.70 -13.47 2.74
CA LYS A 26 -15.15 -14.30 1.64
C LYS A 26 -13.61 -14.43 1.59
N ILE A 27 -12.92 -13.98 2.63
CA ILE A 27 -11.46 -14.09 2.82
C ILE A 27 -11.08 -15.43 3.45
N PRO A 28 -9.85 -15.93 3.20
CA PRO A 28 -9.32 -17.12 3.87
C PRO A 28 -9.19 -16.90 5.38
N LEU A 29 -9.55 -17.93 6.15
CA LEU A 29 -9.43 -17.95 7.61
C LEU A 29 -7.99 -18.30 8.02
N VAL A 30 -7.55 -17.81 9.18
CA VAL A 30 -6.20 -18.00 9.72
C VAL A 30 -6.26 -18.74 11.06
N GLU A 31 -5.31 -19.64 11.34
CA GLU A 31 -5.27 -20.43 12.58
C GLU A 31 -4.99 -19.58 13.82
N GLU A 32 -4.11 -18.60 13.68
CA GLU A 32 -3.84 -17.60 14.70
C GLU A 32 -4.14 -16.22 14.14
N LEU A 33 -4.92 -15.42 14.88
CA LEU A 33 -5.05 -14.00 14.57
C LEU A 33 -3.65 -13.39 14.63
N PRO A 34 -3.23 -12.59 13.63
CA PRO A 34 -2.00 -11.83 13.77
C PRO A 34 -2.09 -11.04 15.08
N PRO A 35 -1.04 -11.05 15.92
CA PRO A 35 -1.06 -10.34 17.19
C PRO A 35 -1.51 -8.90 16.91
N PRO A 36 -2.43 -8.35 17.72
CA PRO A 36 -2.79 -6.94 17.58
C PRO A 36 -1.48 -6.15 17.59
N PRO A 37 -1.30 -5.22 16.64
CA PRO A 37 -0.06 -4.44 16.57
C PRO A 37 0.18 -3.84 17.96
N GLU A 38 1.35 -4.11 18.52
CA GLU A 38 1.74 -3.56 19.81
C GLU A 38 1.52 -2.04 19.75
N PRO A 39 0.86 -1.44 20.75
CA PRO A 39 0.67 0.00 20.79
C PRO A 39 2.07 0.62 20.79
N VAL A 40 2.38 1.39 19.76
CA VAL A 40 3.68 2.04 19.61
C VAL A 40 3.89 2.96 20.83
N GLU A 41 4.75 2.55 21.75
CA GLU A 41 4.91 3.12 23.11
C GLU A 41 5.56 4.52 23.16
N LYS A 42 5.56 5.27 22.05
CA LYS A 42 5.99 6.67 22.03
C LYS A 42 5.03 7.52 21.22
N THR A 43 3.82 7.70 21.75
CA THR A 43 2.88 8.71 21.25
C THR A 43 3.49 10.09 21.51
N THR A 44 4.06 10.69 20.47
CA THR A 44 4.53 12.08 20.54
C THR A 44 3.29 12.96 20.43
N SER A 45 3.07 13.83 21.41
CA SER A 45 1.90 14.72 21.38
C SER A 45 1.89 15.55 20.10
N TYR A 46 0.70 15.81 19.56
CA TYR A 46 0.54 16.60 18.34
C TYR A 46 1.27 17.95 18.41
N GLU A 47 1.21 18.61 19.55
CA GLU A 47 1.89 19.88 19.77
C GLU A 47 3.41 19.76 19.73
N ALA A 48 3.97 18.65 20.24
CA ALA A 48 5.39 18.37 20.14
C ALA A 48 5.82 18.12 18.69
N LEU A 49 4.97 17.43 17.89
CA LEU A 49 5.21 17.24 16.46
C LEU A 49 5.22 18.60 15.72
N VAL A 50 4.23 19.45 15.97
CA VAL A 50 4.17 20.80 15.39
C VAL A 50 5.36 21.66 15.81
N ALA A 51 5.75 21.62 17.09
CA ALA A 51 6.92 22.33 17.60
C ALA A 51 8.22 21.87 16.92
N LEU A 52 8.34 20.56 16.64
CA LEU A 52 9.49 20.00 15.96
C LEU A 52 9.57 20.43 14.49
N VAL A 53 8.43 20.41 13.77
CA VAL A 53 8.35 20.94 12.40
C VAL A 53 8.71 22.43 12.37
N ARG A 54 8.20 23.23 13.32
CA ARG A 54 8.55 24.66 13.45
C ARG A 54 10.04 24.86 13.74
N LYS A 55 10.63 24.03 14.60
CA LYS A 55 12.07 24.08 14.94
C LYS A 55 12.96 23.76 13.74
N ASN A 56 12.50 22.89 12.84
CA ASN A 56 13.20 22.55 11.60
C ASN A 56 12.90 23.52 10.44
N GLY A 57 12.43 24.73 10.74
CA GLY A 57 12.20 25.76 9.72
C GLY A 57 10.86 25.64 8.99
N GLY A 58 9.89 24.92 9.57
CA GLY A 58 8.54 24.78 9.02
C GLY A 58 8.35 23.55 8.12
N GLN A 59 9.42 22.78 7.88
CA GLN A 59 9.40 21.55 7.09
C GLN A 59 10.16 20.43 7.80
N LEU A 60 9.64 19.21 7.72
CA LEU A 60 10.31 18.00 8.22
C LEU A 60 10.24 16.90 7.17
N GLU A 61 11.39 16.39 6.76
CA GLU A 61 11.50 15.28 5.81
C GLU A 61 11.75 13.95 6.54
N ILE A 62 10.98 12.93 6.21
CA ILE A 62 11.06 11.58 6.78
C ILE A 62 11.21 10.59 5.63
N GLU A 63 12.30 9.81 5.61
CA GLU A 63 12.41 8.70 4.67
C GLU A 63 11.48 7.56 5.10
N VAL A 64 10.61 7.13 4.21
CA VAL A 64 9.71 6.00 4.41
C VAL A 64 10.03 4.90 3.40
N THR A 65 9.96 3.66 3.86
CA THR A 65 10.22 2.47 3.06
C THR A 65 9.01 1.55 3.10
N THR A 66 8.70 0.93 1.96
CA THR A 66 7.62 -0.05 1.86
C THR A 66 8.03 -1.35 2.52
N THR A 67 7.31 -1.73 3.56
CA THR A 67 7.51 -2.98 4.30
C THR A 67 6.65 -4.11 3.73
N GLU A 68 5.43 -3.78 3.30
CA GLU A 68 4.51 -4.76 2.72
C GLU A 68 3.98 -4.33 1.36
N VAL A 69 3.97 -5.27 0.42
CA VAL A 69 3.47 -5.07 -0.95
C VAL A 69 2.22 -5.92 -1.15
N GLY A 70 1.10 -5.26 -1.44
CA GLY A 70 -0.12 -5.91 -1.89
C GLY A 70 0.05 -6.41 -3.32
N ARG A 71 -0.41 -7.63 -3.60
CA ARG A 71 -0.34 -8.22 -4.94
C ARG A 71 -1.66 -8.89 -5.25
N ASP A 72 -2.19 -8.64 -6.45
CA ASP A 72 -3.34 -9.35 -6.98
C ASP A 72 -3.06 -9.79 -8.41
N LYS A 73 -3.67 -10.90 -8.80
CA LYS A 73 -3.61 -11.44 -10.16
C LYS A 73 -5.03 -11.69 -10.62
N LYS A 74 -5.42 -11.02 -11.70
CA LYS A 74 -6.70 -11.32 -12.36
C LYS A 74 -6.45 -12.05 -13.64
N TRP A 75 -7.01 -13.24 -13.74
CA TRP A 75 -7.00 -14.04 -14.95
C TRP A 75 -8.35 -13.91 -15.66
N SER A 76 -8.31 -13.75 -16.98
CA SER A 76 -9.49 -13.82 -17.84
C SER A 76 -9.20 -14.72 -19.05
N PHE A 77 -10.10 -15.66 -19.29
CA PHE A 77 -10.11 -16.55 -20.45
C PHE A 77 -10.25 -15.70 -21.75
N PRO A 78 -9.57 -16.04 -22.86
CA PRO A 78 -8.79 -17.27 -23.08
C PRO A 78 -7.37 -17.20 -22.53
N TYR A 79 -6.66 -16.07 -22.61
CA TYR A 79 -5.25 -15.97 -22.19
C TYR A 79 -4.84 -14.52 -21.86
N LEU A 80 -5.56 -13.82 -20.97
CA LEU A 80 -5.19 -12.47 -20.52
C LEU A 80 -5.23 -12.36 -18.99
N GLY A 81 -4.05 -12.47 -18.39
CA GLY A 81 -3.75 -12.27 -16.98
C GLY A 81 -3.14 -10.90 -16.72
N TYR A 82 -3.66 -10.20 -15.73
CA TYR A 82 -3.18 -8.90 -15.24
C TYR A 82 -2.56 -9.06 -13.86
N GLY A 83 -1.41 -8.42 -13.67
CA GLY A 83 -0.70 -8.37 -12.40
C GLY A 83 -0.86 -6.98 -11.82
N PHE A 84 -1.25 -6.91 -10.56
CA PHE A 84 -1.40 -5.67 -9.83
C PHE A 84 -0.49 -5.74 -8.62
N ALA A 85 0.29 -4.70 -8.40
CA ALA A 85 0.97 -4.48 -7.14
C ALA A 85 0.68 -3.07 -6.66
N TRP A 86 0.66 -2.92 -5.35
CA TRP A 86 0.54 -1.63 -4.68
C TRP A 86 1.25 -1.73 -3.34
N VAL A 87 1.60 -0.58 -2.78
CA VAL A 87 2.08 -0.52 -1.39
C VAL A 87 0.94 -0.91 -0.48
N ARG A 88 1.13 -1.89 0.42
CA ARG A 88 0.13 -2.24 1.43
C ARG A 88 0.44 -1.54 2.75
N ARG A 89 1.72 -1.50 3.13
CA ARG A 89 2.21 -0.83 4.33
C ARG A 89 3.54 -0.12 4.05
N MET A 90 3.66 1.10 4.56
CA MET A 90 4.88 1.90 4.52
C MET A 90 5.25 2.31 5.94
N GLN A 91 6.52 2.15 6.28
CA GLN A 91 7.03 2.55 7.58
C GLN A 91 8.29 3.38 7.43
N GLY A 92 8.48 4.32 8.33
CA GLY A 92 9.67 5.14 8.45
C GLY A 92 9.88 5.55 9.88
N ALA A 93 11.07 6.02 10.18
CA ALA A 93 11.38 6.59 11.48
C ALA A 93 12.28 7.81 11.29
N TYR A 94 11.97 8.88 12.00
CA TYR A 94 12.84 10.05 12.10
C TYR A 94 13.02 10.41 13.56
N SER A 95 14.25 10.25 14.07
CA SER A 95 14.56 10.43 15.49
C SER A 95 13.62 9.58 16.39
N ASP A 96 12.73 10.20 17.15
CA ASP A 96 11.74 9.52 18.01
C ASP A 96 10.33 9.39 17.37
N ILE A 97 10.14 9.87 16.13
CA ILE A 97 8.86 9.83 15.43
C ILE A 97 8.82 8.59 14.53
N SER A 98 7.94 7.66 14.87
CA SER A 98 7.59 6.53 13.99
C SER A 98 6.48 6.93 13.02
N VAL A 99 6.62 6.55 11.76
CA VAL A 99 5.61 6.72 10.73
C VAL A 99 5.16 5.33 10.28
N ASP A 100 3.86 5.08 10.29
CA ASP A 100 3.27 3.85 9.78
C ASP A 100 2.00 4.16 9.00
N PHE A 101 1.98 3.80 7.72
CA PHE A 101 0.85 4.00 6.82
C PHE A 101 0.40 2.68 6.21
N VAL A 102 -0.92 2.49 6.18
CA VAL A 102 -1.58 1.35 5.57
C VAL A 102 -2.47 1.84 4.43
N THR A 103 -2.45 1.14 3.31
CA THR A 103 -3.29 1.46 2.16
C THR A 103 -4.72 1.00 2.41
N THR A 104 -5.65 1.94 2.36
CA THR A 104 -7.08 1.70 2.57
C THR A 104 -7.85 1.61 1.26
N ASP A 105 -7.41 2.35 0.23
CA ASP A 105 -8.01 2.31 -1.10
C ASP A 105 -6.93 2.10 -2.18
N VAL A 106 -7.23 1.19 -3.11
CA VAL A 106 -6.34 0.80 -4.20
C VAL A 106 -6.96 1.26 -5.51
N GLY A 107 -6.29 2.18 -6.19
CA GLY A 107 -6.66 2.56 -7.54
C GLY A 107 -6.31 1.43 -8.50
N MET A 108 -7.26 1.05 -9.35
CA MET A 108 -7.03 0.06 -10.40
C MET A 108 -7.52 0.61 -11.74
N GLU A 109 -6.68 0.51 -12.75
CA GLU A 109 -7.06 0.87 -14.12
C GLU A 109 -6.66 -0.25 -15.08
N LYS A 110 -7.51 -0.48 -16.08
CA LYS A 110 -7.23 -1.39 -17.19
C LYS A 110 -7.26 -0.59 -18.48
N LYS A 111 -6.18 -0.64 -19.25
CA LYS A 111 -6.15 -0.09 -20.61
C LYS A 111 -6.04 -1.21 -21.60
N TRP A 112 -6.96 -1.24 -22.54
CA TRP A 112 -6.92 -2.15 -23.67
C TRP A 112 -6.50 -1.39 -24.92
N SER A 113 -5.60 -1.98 -25.69
CA SER A 113 -5.22 -1.48 -27.02
C SER A 113 -5.28 -2.64 -28.03
N PHE A 114 -5.86 -2.35 -29.19
CA PHE A 114 -5.89 -3.26 -30.33
C PHE A 114 -4.45 -3.60 -30.81
N PRO A 115 -4.12 -4.85 -31.19
CA PRO A 115 -4.97 -6.04 -31.31
C PRO A 115 -4.69 -7.02 -30.16
N TYR A 116 -5.37 -6.88 -29.00
CA TYR A 116 -5.25 -7.75 -27.81
C TYR A 116 -4.10 -7.45 -26.82
N LEU A 117 -3.78 -6.17 -26.58
CA LEU A 117 -2.84 -5.77 -25.53
C LEU A 117 -3.59 -5.13 -24.35
N GLY A 118 -3.84 -5.93 -23.31
CA GLY A 118 -4.37 -5.45 -22.04
C GLY A 118 -3.25 -5.11 -21.07
N TYR A 119 -3.25 -3.88 -20.54
CA TYR A 119 -2.39 -3.45 -19.45
C TYR A 119 -3.21 -3.26 -18.16
N GLY A 120 -2.73 -3.84 -17.06
CA GLY A 120 -3.29 -3.64 -15.73
C GLY A 120 -2.39 -2.71 -14.93
N PHE A 121 -3.00 -1.73 -14.29
CA PHE A 121 -2.33 -0.75 -13.43
C PHE A 121 -2.98 -0.79 -12.06
N ALA A 122 -2.17 -0.83 -11.00
CA ALA A 122 -2.65 -0.61 -9.64
C ALA A 122 -1.70 0.33 -8.90
N TRP A 123 -2.25 1.12 -7.99
CA TRP A 123 -1.49 2.03 -7.15
C TRP A 123 -2.23 2.28 -5.84
N ALA A 124 -1.52 2.76 -4.81
CA ALA A 124 -2.15 3.16 -3.56
C ALA A 124 -2.86 4.50 -3.80
N LYS A 125 -4.20 4.50 -3.77
CA LYS A 125 -5.01 5.70 -4.01
C LYS A 125 -5.25 6.48 -2.72
N ARG A 126 -5.47 5.78 -1.62
CA ARG A 126 -5.60 6.38 -0.29
C ARG A 126 -4.85 5.54 0.74
N MET A 127 -4.13 6.22 1.62
CA MET A 127 -3.43 5.62 2.74
C MET A 127 -3.85 6.32 4.03
N GLN A 128 -3.96 5.55 5.10
CA GLN A 128 -4.22 6.06 6.44
C GLN A 128 -3.18 5.49 7.38
N GLY A 129 -2.77 6.27 8.36
CA GLY A 129 -1.65 5.90 9.20
C GLY A 129 -1.47 6.84 10.37
N TYR A 130 -0.33 6.67 11.02
CA TYR A 130 0.05 7.45 12.18
C TYR A 130 1.45 8.03 12.00
N ILE A 131 1.61 9.29 12.34
CA ILE A 131 2.91 9.98 12.45
C ILE A 131 3.10 10.33 13.92
N GLY A 132 4.05 9.65 14.59
CA GLY A 132 4.28 9.81 16.02
C GLY A 132 3.05 9.50 16.87
N GLY A 133 2.13 8.66 16.37
CA GLY A 133 0.85 8.34 17.01
C GLY A 133 -0.33 9.26 16.64
N ASN A 134 -0.12 10.29 15.82
CA ASN A 134 -1.19 11.17 15.34
C ASN A 134 -1.74 10.66 14.01
N GLU A 135 -3.07 10.58 13.88
CA GLU A 135 -3.71 10.10 12.65
C GLU A 135 -3.40 11.02 11.47
N ALA A 136 -3.04 10.39 10.35
CA ALA A 136 -2.70 11.05 9.11
C ALA A 136 -3.39 10.33 7.94
N THR A 137 -3.91 11.12 7.00
CA THR A 137 -4.50 10.55 5.78
C THR A 137 -3.79 11.12 4.57
N LEU A 138 -3.45 10.24 3.62
CA LEU A 138 -2.79 10.57 2.38
C LEU A 138 -3.66 10.14 1.20
N THR A 139 -3.72 10.99 0.18
CA THR A 139 -4.43 10.73 -1.07
C THR A 139 -3.48 10.89 -2.25
N ALA A 140 -3.55 9.98 -3.21
CA ALA A 140 -2.72 10.05 -4.40
C ALA A 140 -3.07 11.27 -5.24
N LYS A 141 -2.08 12.13 -5.47
CA LYS A 141 -2.17 13.30 -6.36
C LYS A 141 -1.70 12.94 -7.76
N LYS A 142 -0.63 12.14 -7.85
CA LYS A 142 -0.02 11.76 -9.12
C LYS A 142 0.36 10.29 -9.15
N VAL A 143 0.11 9.67 -10.29
CA VAL A 143 0.36 8.23 -10.51
C VAL A 143 1.32 8.10 -11.67
N GLY A 144 2.43 7.41 -11.44
CA GLY A 144 3.34 6.98 -12.49
C GLY A 144 2.76 5.75 -13.17
N MET A 145 2.68 5.77 -14.49
CA MET A 145 2.26 4.62 -15.29
C MET A 145 3.28 4.37 -16.39
N GLU A 146 3.73 3.13 -16.51
CA GLU A 146 4.70 2.70 -17.50
C GLU A 146 4.17 1.46 -18.21
N LYS A 147 4.18 1.51 -19.55
CA LYS A 147 3.84 0.37 -20.40
C LYS A 147 5.14 -0.22 -20.92
N LYS A 148 5.37 -1.50 -20.67
CA LYS A 148 6.45 -2.23 -21.35
C LYS A 148 5.86 -3.31 -22.22
N TRP A 149 6.42 -3.46 -23.40
CA TRP A 149 6.05 -4.50 -24.34
C TRP A 149 7.27 -5.36 -24.63
N SER A 150 7.08 -6.67 -24.67
CA SER A 150 8.07 -7.61 -25.20
C SER A 150 7.39 -8.53 -26.21
N PHE A 151 7.94 -8.57 -27.42
CA PHE A 151 7.60 -9.54 -28.46
C PHE A 151 7.76 -10.98 -27.91
N PRO A 152 6.85 -11.94 -28.20
CA PRO A 152 5.79 -11.89 -29.22
C PRO A 152 4.44 -11.29 -28.79
N TYR A 153 3.95 -11.45 -27.55
CA TYR A 153 2.56 -11.03 -27.22
C TYR A 153 2.27 -10.64 -25.76
N LEU A 154 3.12 -9.93 -25.03
CA LEU A 154 2.79 -9.59 -23.63
C LEU A 154 3.20 -8.18 -23.22
N GLY A 155 2.20 -7.32 -23.06
CA GLY A 155 2.34 -5.98 -22.48
C GLY A 155 2.24 -6.01 -20.95
N TYR A 156 3.23 -5.47 -20.26
CA TYR A 156 3.24 -5.26 -18.81
C TYR A 156 2.82 -3.83 -18.50
N GLY A 157 1.79 -3.67 -17.66
CA GLY A 157 1.48 -2.40 -17.02
C GLY A 157 2.20 -2.32 -15.69
N PHE A 158 2.94 -1.24 -15.48
CA PHE A 158 3.50 -0.88 -14.18
C PHE A 158 2.83 0.42 -13.74
N ALA A 159 2.29 0.44 -12.54
CA ALA A 159 1.84 1.67 -11.91
C ALA A 159 2.36 1.76 -10.48
N TRP A 160 2.56 2.99 -10.04
CA TRP A 160 2.95 3.32 -8.69
C TRP A 160 2.47 4.73 -8.38
N THR A 161 2.26 5.02 -7.10
CA THR A 161 1.95 6.37 -6.67
C THR A 161 3.25 7.19 -6.71
N GLN A 162 3.27 8.30 -7.47
CA GLN A 162 4.44 9.18 -7.54
C GLN A 162 4.42 10.22 -6.44
N GLU A 163 3.26 10.85 -6.25
CA GLU A 163 3.05 11.92 -5.28
C GLU A 163 1.73 11.65 -4.54
N MET A 164 1.76 11.79 -3.22
CA MET A 164 0.57 11.83 -2.38
C MET A 164 0.56 13.11 -1.57
N SER A 165 -0.63 13.65 -1.32
CA SER A 165 -0.80 14.77 -0.41
C SER A 165 -1.87 14.43 0.62
N GLY A 166 -1.81 15.08 1.77
CA GLY A 166 -2.68 14.74 2.88
C GLY A 166 -2.52 15.66 4.06
N GLU A 167 -3.18 15.29 5.15
CA GLU A 167 -3.28 16.14 6.33
C GLU A 167 -3.03 15.31 7.59
N CYS A 168 -2.34 15.92 8.55
CA CYS A 168 -2.14 15.40 9.90
C CYS A 168 -2.67 16.44 10.90
N GLY A 169 -3.90 16.23 11.35
CA GLY A 169 -4.64 17.23 12.12
C GLY A 169 -4.85 18.54 11.34
N ASP A 170 -5.08 19.63 12.07
CA ASP A 170 -5.54 20.88 11.47
C ASP A 170 -4.40 21.78 10.95
N ARG A 171 -3.16 21.57 11.42
CA ARG A 171 -2.03 22.49 11.21
C ARG A 171 -0.89 21.94 10.36
N LEU A 172 -0.93 20.66 9.98
CA LEU A 172 0.14 20.03 9.22
C LEU A 172 -0.39 19.46 7.91
N GLU A 173 0.21 19.89 6.82
CA GLU A 173 0.07 19.27 5.51
C GLU A 173 1.18 18.23 5.32
N ILE A 174 0.85 17.14 4.65
CA ILE A 174 1.78 16.07 4.35
C ILE A 174 1.88 15.93 2.85
N ASP A 175 3.09 15.99 2.33
CA ASP A 175 3.41 15.63 0.96
C ASP A 175 4.35 14.44 0.96
N PHE A 176 4.07 13.46 0.12
CA PHE A 176 4.90 12.28 -0.04
C PHE A 176 5.32 12.15 -1.50
N VAL A 177 6.62 12.04 -1.73
CA VAL A 177 7.22 11.89 -3.06
C VAL A 177 8.00 10.59 -3.12
N THR A 178 7.67 9.75 -4.10
CA THR A 178 8.37 8.48 -4.32
C THR A 178 9.72 8.71 -4.99
N THR A 179 10.78 8.23 -4.34
CA THR A 179 12.17 8.33 -4.82
C THR A 179 12.63 7.06 -5.50
N GLU A 180 12.19 5.89 -5.01
CA GLU A 180 12.56 4.59 -5.58
C GLU A 180 11.31 3.77 -5.90
N VAL A 181 11.28 3.18 -7.09
CA VAL A 181 10.18 2.34 -7.57
C VAL A 181 10.62 0.88 -7.62
N GLY A 182 9.96 0.04 -6.83
CA GLY A 182 10.12 -1.41 -6.87
C GLY A 182 9.46 -1.96 -8.13
N ARG A 183 10.16 -2.85 -8.83
CA ARG A 183 9.64 -3.53 -10.03
C ARG A 183 9.93 -5.02 -9.93
N GLU A 184 8.93 -5.82 -10.23
CA GLU A 184 9.09 -7.26 -10.34
C GLU A 184 8.34 -7.77 -11.56
N LYS A 185 8.95 -8.74 -12.24
CA LYS A 185 8.33 -9.49 -13.32
C LYS A 185 8.18 -10.92 -12.86
N LYS A 186 6.98 -11.48 -12.98
CA LYS A 186 6.78 -12.93 -12.82
C LYS A 186 6.26 -13.53 -14.10
N TRP A 187 6.73 -14.73 -14.40
CA TRP A 187 6.27 -15.50 -15.54
C TRP A 187 5.46 -16.71 -15.06
N GLY A 188 4.39 -17.05 -15.77
CA GLY A 188 3.57 -18.23 -15.50
C GLY A 188 3.23 -18.95 -16.79
N PHE A 189 3.42 -20.27 -16.79
CA PHE A 189 2.97 -21.17 -17.86
C PHE A 189 1.42 -21.26 -17.85
N PRO A 190 0.71 -21.31 -18.98
CA PRO A 190 1.15 -21.40 -20.37
C PRO A 190 1.14 -20.04 -21.09
N TYR A 191 1.95 -19.08 -20.64
CA TYR A 191 2.08 -17.69 -21.10
C TYR A 191 1.07 -16.72 -20.47
N LEU A 192 1.52 -15.95 -19.47
CA LEU A 192 1.36 -14.49 -19.31
C LEU A 192 2.34 -14.03 -18.24
N GLY A 193 3.24 -13.12 -18.60
CA GLY A 193 4.07 -12.46 -17.61
C GLY A 193 3.27 -11.34 -16.94
N TYR A 194 3.52 -11.13 -15.67
CA TYR A 194 2.90 -10.10 -14.84
C TYR A 194 3.93 -9.03 -14.52
N GLY A 195 3.60 -7.77 -14.78
CA GLY A 195 4.35 -6.62 -14.28
C GLY A 195 3.79 -6.21 -12.92
N PHE A 196 4.66 -6.09 -11.93
CA PHE A 196 4.34 -5.55 -10.62
C PHE A 196 5.23 -4.33 -10.39
N ALA A 197 4.62 -3.19 -10.05
CA ALA A 197 5.34 -2.03 -9.56
C ALA A 197 4.69 -1.49 -8.29
N TRP A 198 5.51 -0.88 -7.45
CA TRP A 198 5.08 -0.21 -6.23
C TRP A 198 6.11 0.86 -5.85
N ALA A 199 5.70 1.87 -5.07
CA ALA A 199 6.65 2.79 -4.46
C ALA A 199 7.46 2.02 -3.42
N LYS A 200 8.78 1.90 -3.58
CA LYS A 200 9.65 1.14 -2.67
C LYS A 200 10.20 2.03 -1.56
N LYS A 201 10.59 3.26 -1.92
CA LYS A 201 11.02 4.30 -1.00
C LYS A 201 10.45 5.64 -1.42
N GLY A 202 10.30 6.54 -0.45
CA GLY A 202 10.00 7.94 -0.73
C GLY A 202 10.32 8.83 0.46
N ILE A 203 10.20 10.12 0.22
CA ILE A 203 10.38 11.17 1.22
C ILE A 203 8.99 11.70 1.55
N LEU A 204 8.67 11.71 2.84
CA LEU A 204 7.47 12.31 3.39
C LEU A 204 7.85 13.64 4.03
N THR A 205 7.33 14.72 3.47
CA THR A 205 7.53 16.08 3.93
C THR A 205 6.30 16.53 4.70
N LEU A 206 6.50 16.95 5.94
CA LEU A 206 5.49 17.61 6.77
C LEU A 206 5.72 19.11 6.69
N THR A 207 4.68 19.84 6.29
CA THR A 207 4.71 21.30 6.15
C THR A 207 3.68 21.92 7.09
N LEU A 208 4.05 23.00 7.76
CA LEU A 208 3.12 23.78 8.58
C LEU A 208 2.15 24.55 7.67
N LYS A 209 0.84 24.37 7.89
CA LYS A 209 -0.17 25.29 7.36
C LYS A 209 -0.16 26.55 8.21
N GLU A 210 0.07 27.70 7.58
CA GLU A 210 -0.04 29.01 8.22
C GLU A 210 -1.49 29.42 8.48
#